data_AF-A0A8J5CSS1-F1
#
_entry.id   AF-A0A8J5CSS1-F1
#
_cell.length_a   1.000
_cell.length_b   1.000
_cell.length_c   1.000
_cell.angle_alpha   90.00
_cell.angle_beta   90.00
_cell.angle_gamma   90.00
#
_symmetry.space_group_name_H-M   'P 1'
#
loop_
_entity.id
_entity.type
_entity.pdbx_description
1 polymer ?
#
loop_
_entity_poly.entity_id
_entity_poly.type
_entity_poly.pdbx_seq_one_letter_code
_entity_poly.pdbx_strand_id
1 'polypeptide(L)'
;MVARKLCVLLPLSPLSRVFNTGTSLCVLLPPSPLSRVLATGTSRGTSLCVWARQSYATQAGWGAKKHAATRQIKLHAALLTMDAEMERQLAPLRASCKEQGDLVRKLKADGAPEVDVKREVQQLKARKKELEDTILKLSPADTFDRAKMNDLIKRRFFYDSSFAIYGGITGQYDYGPMGCDLVDNILAEWHKHFVIQERMLKVNCSILTPEPVLKASGHVDKFADYMVKVSGL
;
A
#
# COMPACT_ATOMS: atom_id res chain seq x y z
N MET A 1 25.37 -1.91 -15.12
CA MET A 1 24.99 -3.30 -15.47
C MET A 1 23.48 -3.45 -15.30
N VAL A 2 22.74 -3.29 -16.41
CA VAL A 2 21.28 -3.42 -16.44
C VAL A 2 20.98 -4.79 -17.05
N ALA A 3 20.57 -5.75 -16.23
CA ALA A 3 20.18 -7.07 -16.70
C ALA A 3 18.70 -7.04 -17.13
N ARG A 4 18.50 -6.89 -18.44
CA ARG A 4 17.22 -7.11 -19.14
C ARG A 4 16.80 -8.57 -18.96
N LYS A 5 15.63 -8.83 -18.37
CA LYS A 5 15.02 -10.17 -18.39
C LYS A 5 14.44 -10.42 -19.78
N LEU A 6 15.16 -11.25 -20.53
CA LEU A 6 14.79 -11.82 -21.81
C LEU A 6 13.57 -12.74 -21.62
N CYS A 7 12.47 -12.44 -22.30
CA CYS A 7 11.31 -13.32 -22.39
C CYS A 7 11.63 -14.39 -23.45
N VAL A 8 11.88 -15.63 -23.02
CA VAL A 8 12.09 -16.76 -23.93
C VAL A 8 10.74 -17.41 -24.18
N LEU A 9 10.20 -17.15 -25.38
CA LEU A 9 9.13 -17.93 -26.00
C LEU A 9 9.69 -19.32 -26.37
N LEU A 10 9.06 -20.39 -25.89
CA LEU A 10 9.23 -21.75 -26.41
C LEU A 10 7.93 -22.22 -27.07
N PRO A 11 8.02 -22.99 -28.18
CA PRO A 11 6.91 -23.19 -29.10
C PRO A 11 5.95 -24.30 -28.66
N LEU A 12 4.68 -24.08 -28.99
CA LEU A 12 3.60 -25.05 -28.97
C LEU A 12 3.87 -26.20 -29.95
N SER A 13 3.64 -27.43 -29.52
CA SER A 13 3.28 -28.54 -30.41
C SER A 13 2.24 -29.44 -29.74
N PRO A 14 1.33 -30.07 -30.52
CA PRO A 14 0.09 -30.63 -30.01
C PRO A 14 0.24 -32.13 -29.78
N LEU A 15 -0.32 -32.66 -28.70
CA LEU A 15 -0.67 -34.08 -28.62
C LEU A 15 -1.88 -34.26 -27.70
N SER A 16 -2.93 -34.74 -28.33
CA SER A 16 -4.17 -35.23 -27.77
C SER A 16 -3.92 -36.37 -26.78
N ARG A 17 -4.60 -36.31 -25.62
CA ARG A 17 -5.07 -37.50 -24.92
C ARG A 17 -6.31 -37.16 -24.08
N VAL A 18 -7.40 -37.77 -24.50
CA VAL A 18 -8.67 -37.94 -23.79
C VAL A 18 -8.41 -38.63 -22.46
N PHE A 19 -9.01 -38.13 -21.37
CA PHE A 19 -9.49 -39.00 -20.29
C PHE A 19 -10.77 -38.45 -19.66
N ASN A 20 -11.57 -39.42 -19.24
CA ASN A 20 -13.01 -39.43 -19.10
C ASN A 20 -13.46 -39.00 -17.69
N THR A 21 -14.66 -38.42 -17.65
CA THR A 21 -15.68 -38.43 -16.57
C THR A 21 -15.25 -38.34 -15.10
N GLY A 22 -15.64 -37.22 -14.48
CA GLY A 22 -15.77 -37.09 -13.03
C GLY A 22 -16.87 -36.08 -12.69
N THR A 23 -18.12 -36.50 -12.85
CA THR A 23 -19.32 -35.81 -12.35
C THR A 23 -19.26 -35.66 -10.83
N SER A 24 -19.41 -34.44 -10.32
CA SER A 24 -19.95 -34.22 -8.98
C SER A 24 -20.70 -32.89 -8.89
N LEU A 25 -22.02 -33.01 -9.07
CA LEU A 25 -23.11 -32.35 -8.36
C LEU A 25 -22.92 -30.88 -7.95
N CYS A 26 -23.38 -29.97 -8.82
CA CYS A 26 -23.74 -28.61 -8.44
C CYS A 26 -25.17 -28.64 -7.85
N VAL A 27 -25.30 -28.46 -6.53
CA VAL A 27 -26.60 -28.29 -5.88
C VAL A 27 -27.11 -26.88 -6.22
N LEU A 28 -27.96 -26.81 -7.24
CA LEU A 28 -28.75 -25.61 -7.57
C LEU A 28 -29.88 -25.49 -6.54
N LEU A 29 -29.77 -24.53 -5.63
CA LEU A 29 -30.90 -24.04 -4.85
C LEU A 29 -31.81 -23.20 -5.77
N PRO A 30 -33.15 -23.43 -5.77
CA PRO A 30 -34.08 -22.70 -6.62
C PRO A 30 -34.25 -21.24 -6.14
N PRO A 31 -34.35 -20.25 -7.05
CA PRO A 31 -34.68 -18.89 -6.66
C PRO A 31 -36.17 -18.79 -6.30
N SER A 32 -36.46 -18.21 -5.13
CA SER A 32 -37.79 -17.83 -4.67
C SER A 32 -38.45 -16.81 -5.61
N PRO A 33 -39.78 -16.86 -5.80
CA PRO A 33 -40.47 -16.06 -6.81
C PRO A 33 -40.76 -14.68 -6.25
N LEU A 34 -40.28 -13.60 -6.87
CA LEU A 34 -40.90 -12.25 -6.84
C LEU A 34 -40.10 -11.30 -7.75
N SER A 35 -40.40 -11.32 -9.04
CA SER A 35 -40.53 -10.11 -9.88
C SER A 35 -40.90 -10.51 -11.31
N ARG A 36 -42.17 -10.25 -11.62
CA ARG A 36 -42.77 -10.33 -12.94
C ARG A 36 -42.27 -9.14 -13.76
N VAL A 37 -41.55 -9.37 -14.85
CA VAL A 37 -41.46 -8.41 -15.96
C VAL A 37 -41.60 -9.18 -17.27
N LEU A 38 -42.67 -8.87 -17.99
CA LEU A 38 -42.95 -9.30 -19.36
C LEU A 38 -41.97 -8.61 -20.31
N ALA A 39 -41.37 -9.37 -21.22
CA ALA A 39 -41.04 -8.89 -22.57
C ALA A 39 -40.92 -10.08 -23.53
N THR A 40 -41.92 -10.23 -24.39
CA THR A 40 -41.91 -11.04 -25.59
C THR A 40 -40.99 -10.42 -26.64
N GLY A 41 -40.11 -11.19 -27.28
CA GLY A 41 -39.29 -10.71 -28.39
C GLY A 41 -38.33 -11.77 -28.94
N THR A 42 -38.76 -12.47 -29.99
CA THR A 42 -38.00 -13.48 -30.73
C THR A 42 -37.04 -12.81 -31.72
N SER A 43 -35.76 -13.18 -31.71
CA SER A 43 -34.97 -13.66 -32.87
C SER A 43 -33.47 -13.33 -32.79
N ARG A 44 -32.68 -14.42 -32.94
CA ARG A 44 -31.37 -14.57 -33.59
C ARG A 44 -30.31 -13.46 -33.44
N GLY A 45 -29.15 -13.84 -32.88
CA GLY A 45 -27.86 -13.27 -33.26
C GLY A 45 -26.97 -12.85 -32.11
N THR A 46 -25.74 -13.37 -32.11
CA THR A 46 -24.58 -12.96 -31.30
C THR A 46 -24.72 -13.08 -29.77
N SER A 47 -24.21 -14.18 -29.24
CA SER A 47 -23.77 -14.30 -27.84
C SER A 47 -22.55 -13.40 -27.62
N LEU A 48 -22.79 -12.10 -27.49
CA LEU A 48 -21.90 -11.21 -26.78
C LEU A 48 -22.07 -11.55 -25.29
N CYS A 49 -21.04 -12.13 -24.69
CA CYS A 49 -20.89 -12.13 -23.25
C CYS A 49 -20.86 -10.67 -22.80
N VAL A 50 -22.03 -10.13 -22.46
CA VAL A 50 -22.17 -8.89 -21.74
C VAL A 50 -21.55 -9.17 -20.38
N TRP A 51 -20.27 -8.84 -20.23
CA TRP A 51 -19.74 -8.49 -18.93
C TRP A 51 -20.64 -7.36 -18.46
N ALA A 52 -21.57 -7.70 -17.57
CA ALA A 52 -22.34 -6.71 -16.84
C ALA A 52 -21.32 -5.73 -16.32
N ARG A 53 -21.34 -4.51 -16.87
CA ARG A 53 -20.65 -3.38 -16.29
C ARG A 53 -21.29 -3.27 -14.91
N GLN A 54 -20.65 -3.84 -13.90
CA GLN A 54 -20.99 -3.60 -12.52
C GLN A 54 -20.70 -2.12 -12.33
N SER A 55 -21.68 -1.29 -12.68
CA SER A 55 -21.74 0.08 -12.24
C SER A 55 -21.65 -0.03 -10.73
N TYR A 56 -20.52 0.38 -10.17
CA TYR A 56 -20.43 0.70 -8.75
C TYR A 56 -21.31 1.94 -8.54
N ALA A 57 -22.63 1.75 -8.61
CA ALA A 57 -23.55 2.62 -7.93
C ALA A 57 -23.23 2.40 -6.46
N THR A 58 -22.59 3.40 -5.86
CA THR A 58 -22.44 3.52 -4.42
C THR A 58 -23.83 3.52 -3.80
N GLN A 59 -24.37 2.31 -3.57
CA GLN A 59 -25.60 2.16 -2.82
C GLN A 59 -25.36 2.75 -1.43
N ALA A 60 -26.31 3.56 -0.99
CA ALA A 60 -26.24 4.35 0.23
C ALA A 60 -25.69 3.49 1.39
N GLY A 61 -24.49 3.87 1.85
CA GLY A 61 -23.76 3.16 2.89
C GLY A 61 -24.48 3.18 4.23
N TRP A 62 -24.05 2.26 5.08
CA TRP A 62 -24.45 2.14 6.48
C TRP A 62 -24.51 3.52 7.18
N GLY A 63 -25.68 3.87 7.76
CA GLY A 63 -25.91 5.17 8.43
C GLY A 63 -26.64 6.25 7.63
N ALA A 64 -27.23 5.92 6.46
CA ALA A 64 -27.87 6.85 5.53
C ALA A 64 -29.20 7.52 5.98
N LYS A 65 -29.32 7.98 7.24
CA LYS A 65 -30.45 8.83 7.66
C LYS A 65 -30.10 10.30 7.93
N LYS A 66 -28.83 10.69 7.88
CA LYS A 66 -28.45 12.12 7.94
C LYS A 66 -27.22 12.37 7.07
N HIS A 67 -27.37 13.31 6.13
CA HIS A 67 -26.34 13.91 5.28
C HIS A 67 -25.98 13.16 3.98
N ALA A 68 -26.82 13.32 2.97
CA ALA A 68 -26.39 13.42 1.56
C ALA A 68 -25.62 14.72 1.26
N ALA A 69 -24.96 15.28 2.27
CA ALA A 69 -23.95 16.31 2.10
C ALA A 69 -22.63 15.58 2.23
N THR A 70 -22.03 15.23 1.10
CA THR A 70 -20.61 14.86 1.03
C THR A 70 -19.87 15.91 1.84
N ARG A 71 -19.46 15.59 3.07
CA ARG A 71 -18.71 16.51 3.90
C ARG A 71 -17.45 16.76 3.11
N GLN A 72 -17.32 17.94 2.51
CA GLN A 72 -16.09 18.34 1.87
C GLN A 72 -15.07 18.50 2.99
N ILE A 73 -14.44 17.38 3.33
CA ILE A 73 -13.21 17.41 4.11
C ILE A 73 -12.24 18.07 3.15
N LYS A 74 -12.03 19.38 3.33
CA LYS A 74 -10.84 20.03 2.81
C LYS A 74 -9.69 19.28 3.45
N LEU A 75 -9.11 18.34 2.71
CA LEU A 75 -7.79 17.84 3.02
C LEU A 75 -6.90 19.08 2.95
N HIS A 76 -6.63 19.68 4.10
CA HIS A 76 -5.61 20.70 4.20
C HIS A 76 -4.32 19.98 3.79
N ALA A 77 -3.93 20.16 2.53
CA ALA A 77 -2.63 19.76 2.00
C ALA A 77 -1.46 20.55 2.64
N ALA A 78 -1.71 21.16 3.81
CA ALA A 78 -0.75 21.90 4.61
C ALA A 78 0.39 21.00 5.12
N LEU A 79 0.25 19.67 5.06
CA LEU A 79 1.30 18.74 5.46
C LEU A 79 2.42 18.57 4.41
N LEU A 80 2.25 19.10 3.19
CA LEU A 80 3.23 18.93 2.09
C LEU A 80 3.91 20.24 1.65
N THR A 81 3.52 21.38 2.20
CA THR A 81 4.18 22.66 1.97
C THR A 81 4.93 23.04 3.23
N MET A 82 6.27 22.98 3.20
CA MET A 82 7.09 23.66 4.21
C MET A 82 6.63 25.12 4.27
N ASP A 83 6.29 25.62 5.45
CA ASP A 83 5.94 27.02 5.61
C ASP A 83 7.07 27.89 5.04
N ALA A 84 6.75 28.91 4.24
CA ALA A 84 7.74 29.75 3.58
C ALA A 84 8.73 30.40 4.56
N GLU A 85 8.34 30.55 5.82
CA GLU A 85 9.17 31.03 6.93
C GLU A 85 10.17 29.97 7.42
N MET A 86 9.76 28.70 7.53
CA MET A 86 10.67 27.59 7.83
C MET A 86 11.74 27.48 6.75
N GLU A 87 11.36 27.61 5.48
CA GLU A 87 12.30 27.53 4.36
C GLU A 87 13.35 28.66 4.41
N ARG A 88 12.95 29.89 4.80
CA ARG A 88 13.90 31.01 5.01
C ARG A 88 14.94 30.72 6.09
N GLN A 89 14.56 29.98 7.13
CA GLN A 89 15.46 29.61 8.23
C GLN A 89 16.35 28.41 7.87
N LEU A 90 15.83 27.45 7.09
CA LEU A 90 16.54 26.22 6.73
C LEU A 90 17.43 26.39 5.49
N ALA A 91 17.10 27.28 4.55
CA ALA A 91 17.87 27.55 3.34
C ALA A 91 19.37 27.86 3.57
N PRO A 92 19.75 28.77 4.48
CA PRO A 92 21.17 29.07 4.74
C PRO A 92 21.92 27.88 5.33
N LEU A 93 21.28 27.11 6.23
CA LEU A 93 21.87 25.93 6.84
C LEU A 93 22.08 24.80 5.82
N ARG A 94 21.12 24.62 4.89
CA ARG A 94 21.25 23.69 3.76
C ARG A 94 22.36 24.10 2.80
N ALA A 95 22.50 25.39 2.49
CA ALA A 95 23.59 25.92 1.67
C ALA A 95 24.95 25.68 2.35
N SER A 96 25.07 25.98 3.64
CA SER A 96 26.29 25.74 4.44
C SER A 96 26.67 24.25 4.51
N CYS A 97 25.70 23.35 4.64
CA CYS A 97 25.92 21.90 4.56
C CYS A 97 26.39 21.46 3.18
N LYS A 98 25.85 22.07 2.11
CA LYS A 98 26.20 21.77 0.73
C LYS A 98 27.63 22.22 0.42
N GLU A 99 27.99 23.45 0.78
CA GLU A 99 29.34 24.00 0.60
C GLU A 99 30.41 23.16 1.31
N GLN A 100 30.15 22.78 2.57
CA GLN A 100 31.06 21.91 3.33
C GLN A 100 31.16 20.50 2.73
N GLY A 101 30.05 19.97 2.21
CA GLY A 101 30.02 18.70 1.50
C GLY A 101 30.83 18.74 0.20
N ASP A 102 30.75 19.84 -0.54
CA ASP A 102 31.52 20.08 -1.77
C ASP A 102 33.02 20.23 -1.46
N LEU A 103 33.38 20.87 -0.35
CA LEU A 103 34.76 20.95 0.12
C LEU A 103 35.34 19.56 0.43
N VAL A 104 34.60 18.72 1.17
CA VAL A 104 35.02 17.34 1.47
C VAL A 104 35.16 16.51 0.18
N ARG A 105 34.26 16.71 -0.80
CA ARG A 105 34.36 16.04 -2.11
C ARG A 105 35.60 16.48 -2.88
N LYS A 106 35.93 17.78 -2.89
CA LYS A 106 37.14 18.32 -3.52
C LYS A 106 38.41 17.78 -2.86
N LEU A 107 38.52 17.84 -1.54
CA LEU A 107 39.68 17.31 -0.80
C LEU A 107 39.93 15.81 -1.05
N LYS A 108 38.87 15.03 -1.21
CA LYS A 108 38.97 13.61 -1.59
C LYS A 108 39.41 13.41 -3.04
N ALA A 109 39.00 14.29 -3.96
CA ALA A 109 39.40 14.25 -5.36
C ALA A 109 40.87 14.68 -5.55
N ASP A 110 41.31 15.67 -4.78
CA ASP A 110 42.68 16.21 -4.83
C ASP A 110 43.70 15.34 -4.08
N GLY A 111 43.26 14.27 -3.42
CA GLY A 111 44.15 13.35 -2.69
C GLY A 111 44.78 13.96 -1.43
N ALA A 112 44.07 14.89 -0.77
CA ALA A 112 44.56 15.59 0.41
C ALA A 112 44.87 14.63 1.59
N PRO A 113 45.70 15.06 2.56
CA PRO A 113 46.02 14.25 3.74
C PRO A 113 44.77 13.78 4.49
N GLU A 114 44.78 12.52 4.94
CA GLU A 114 43.63 11.89 5.60
C GLU A 114 43.16 12.66 6.86
N VAL A 115 44.09 13.35 7.53
CA VAL A 115 43.82 14.19 8.71
C VAL A 115 42.92 15.37 8.35
N ASP A 116 43.17 16.05 7.23
CA ASP A 116 42.36 17.19 6.79
C ASP A 116 40.98 16.74 6.32
N VAL A 117 40.90 15.60 5.61
CA VAL A 117 39.61 15.01 5.20
C VAL A 117 38.77 14.66 6.42
N LYS A 118 39.37 14.07 7.47
CA LYS A 118 38.65 13.74 8.71
C LYS A 118 38.16 14.99 9.44
N ARG A 119 38.97 16.05 9.52
CA ARG A 119 38.58 17.34 10.13
C ARG A 119 37.37 17.94 9.41
N GLU A 120 37.41 18.04 8.07
CA GLU A 120 36.32 18.63 7.31
C GLU A 120 35.04 17.77 7.33
N VAL A 121 35.18 16.44 7.42
CA VAL A 121 34.04 15.53 7.65
C VAL A 121 33.41 15.74 9.02
N GLN A 122 34.20 16.00 10.06
CA GLN A 122 33.66 16.33 11.39
C GLN A 122 32.88 17.65 11.36
N GLN A 123 33.40 18.67 10.67
CA GLN A 123 32.69 19.94 10.47
C GLN A 123 31.39 19.74 9.68
N LEU A 124 31.39 18.90 8.64
CA LEU A 124 30.19 18.56 7.88
C LEU A 124 29.13 17.89 8.77
N LYS A 125 29.54 16.96 9.64
CA LYS A 125 28.64 16.32 10.61
C LYS A 125 28.06 17.32 11.60
N ALA A 126 28.86 18.26 12.08
CA ALA A 126 28.40 19.31 12.99
C ALA A 126 27.32 20.20 12.34
N ARG A 127 27.56 20.65 11.10
CA ARG A 127 26.58 21.47 10.34
C ARG A 127 25.30 20.70 10.03
N LYS A 128 25.39 19.41 9.70
CA LYS A 128 24.21 18.55 9.50
C LYS A 128 23.39 18.40 10.77
N LYS A 129 24.06 18.20 11.91
CA LYS A 129 23.38 18.13 13.21
C LYS A 129 22.65 19.43 13.53
N GLU A 130 23.27 20.59 13.29
CA GLU A 130 22.62 21.89 13.49
C GLU A 130 21.39 22.08 12.59
N LEU A 131 21.47 21.64 11.33
CA LEU A 131 20.33 21.63 10.43
C LEU A 131 19.21 20.72 10.95
N GLU A 132 19.53 19.51 11.40
CA GLU A 132 18.57 18.56 11.98
C GLU A 132 17.92 19.12 13.25
N ASP A 133 18.71 19.70 14.17
CA ASP A 133 18.23 20.32 15.41
C ASP A 133 17.29 21.50 15.10
N THR A 134 17.57 22.27 14.05
CA THR A 134 16.73 23.40 13.62
C THR A 134 15.45 22.90 12.96
N ILE A 135 15.51 21.86 12.13
CA ILE A 135 14.31 21.21 11.57
C ILE A 135 13.42 20.71 12.71
N LEU A 136 13.99 20.09 13.73
CA LEU A 136 13.23 19.56 14.86
C LEU A 136 12.55 20.69 15.67
N LYS A 137 13.23 21.82 15.88
CA LYS A 137 12.66 22.99 16.58
C LYS A 137 11.53 23.67 15.80
N LEU A 138 11.68 23.73 14.48
CA LEU A 138 10.72 24.38 13.58
C LEU A 138 9.59 23.45 13.17
N SER A 139 9.77 22.14 13.37
CA SER A 139 8.70 21.17 13.15
C SER A 139 7.55 21.51 14.09
N PRO A 140 6.33 21.72 13.56
CA PRO A 140 5.18 21.96 14.42
C PRO A 140 5.04 20.77 15.36
N ALA A 141 4.80 21.04 16.65
CA ALA A 141 4.56 19.99 17.62
C ALA A 141 3.37 19.16 17.15
N ASP A 142 3.63 17.91 16.76
CA ASP A 142 2.60 17.00 16.29
C ASP A 142 1.67 16.69 17.48
N THR A 143 0.54 17.38 17.54
CA THR A 143 -0.48 17.22 18.59
C THR A 143 -1.37 16.02 18.26
N PHE A 144 -0.76 14.94 17.79
CA PHE A 144 -1.48 13.74 17.42
C PHE A 144 -1.67 12.84 18.63
N ASP A 145 -2.88 12.89 19.20
CA ASP A 145 -3.27 12.03 20.30
C ASP A 145 -3.69 10.64 19.78
N ARG A 146 -2.71 9.73 19.76
CA ARG A 146 -2.90 8.35 19.32
C ARG A 146 -3.98 7.62 20.13
N ALA A 147 -4.09 7.90 21.44
CA ALA A 147 -5.07 7.24 22.30
C ALA A 147 -6.50 7.66 21.94
N LYS A 148 -6.72 8.97 21.75
CA LYS A 148 -8.01 9.49 21.26
C LYS A 148 -8.36 8.95 19.88
N MET A 149 -7.39 8.88 18.96
CA MET A 149 -7.65 8.31 17.64
C MET A 149 -8.05 6.83 17.73
N ASN A 150 -7.29 6.02 18.47
CA ASN A 150 -7.58 4.59 18.62
C ASN A 150 -8.96 4.34 19.26
N ASP A 151 -9.34 5.12 20.26
CA ASP A 151 -10.67 5.05 20.87
C ASP A 151 -11.77 5.35 19.85
N LEU A 152 -11.62 6.40 19.04
CA LEU A 152 -12.57 6.75 17.99
C LEU A 152 -12.69 5.66 16.93
N ILE A 153 -11.57 5.12 16.45
CA ILE A 153 -11.52 4.05 15.45
C ILE A 153 -12.28 2.82 15.95
N LYS A 154 -12.05 2.41 17.20
CA LYS A 154 -12.73 1.26 17.82
C LYS A 154 -14.22 1.53 18.06
N ARG A 155 -14.56 2.68 18.65
CA ARG A 155 -15.97 3.08 18.91
C ARG A 155 -16.80 3.23 17.64
N ARG A 156 -16.17 3.51 16.51
CA ARG A 156 -16.81 3.62 15.19
C ARG A 156 -16.66 2.36 14.34
N PHE A 157 -16.04 1.32 14.88
CA PHE A 157 -15.81 0.04 14.22
C PHE A 157 -15.18 0.20 12.83
N PHE A 158 -14.09 0.96 12.76
CA PHE A 158 -13.24 0.98 11.57
C PHE A 158 -12.44 -0.32 11.47
N TYR A 159 -11.73 -0.68 12.54
CA TYR A 159 -11.18 -2.02 12.72
C TYR A 159 -11.12 -2.35 14.22
N ASP A 160 -11.09 -3.65 14.54
CA ASP A 160 -10.79 -4.15 15.87
C ASP A 160 -9.94 -5.44 15.79
N SER A 161 -9.42 -5.92 16.92
CA SER A 161 -8.64 -7.17 16.96
C SER A 161 -9.53 -8.36 16.60
N SER A 162 -9.04 -9.22 15.70
CA SER A 162 -9.76 -10.43 15.34
C SER A 162 -9.94 -11.33 16.55
N PHE A 163 -11.12 -11.94 16.68
CA PHE A 163 -11.50 -12.80 17.80
C PHE A 163 -11.43 -12.12 19.17
N ALA A 164 -11.72 -10.81 19.25
CA ALA A 164 -11.68 -10.04 20.51
C ALA A 164 -12.47 -10.69 21.67
N ILE A 165 -13.61 -11.33 21.39
CA ILE A 165 -14.42 -12.04 22.40
C ILE A 165 -13.74 -13.29 22.98
N TYR A 166 -12.69 -13.80 22.32
CA TYR A 166 -11.88 -14.94 22.74
C TYR A 166 -10.50 -14.52 23.29
N GLY A 167 -10.30 -13.21 23.55
CA GLY A 167 -9.03 -12.66 24.02
C GLY A 167 -8.16 -12.03 22.94
N GLY A 168 -8.56 -12.13 21.67
CA GLY A 168 -7.88 -11.49 20.54
C GLY A 168 -6.60 -12.21 20.10
N ILE A 169 -6.24 -12.04 18.82
CA ILE A 169 -4.98 -12.53 18.27
C ILE A 169 -4.13 -11.33 17.84
N THR A 170 -2.90 -11.24 18.37
CA THR A 170 -1.97 -10.18 18.00
C THR A 170 -1.57 -10.29 16.53
N GLY A 171 -1.63 -9.16 15.82
CA GLY A 171 -1.31 -9.11 14.39
C GLY A 171 -2.46 -9.46 13.45
N GLN A 172 -3.65 -9.79 13.97
CA GLN A 172 -4.87 -10.02 13.16
C GLN A 172 -5.95 -8.98 13.51
N TYR A 173 -6.61 -8.45 12.48
CA TYR A 173 -7.61 -7.40 12.61
C TYR A 173 -8.78 -7.63 11.67
N ASP A 174 -9.99 -7.36 12.18
CA ASP A 174 -11.22 -7.39 11.41
C ASP A 174 -11.66 -5.95 11.11
N TYR A 175 -11.95 -5.66 9.85
CA TYR A 175 -12.45 -4.36 9.43
C TYR A 175 -13.98 -4.32 9.54
N GLY A 176 -14.50 -3.26 10.15
CA GLY A 176 -15.94 -3.00 10.14
C GLY A 176 -16.37 -2.27 8.87
N PRO A 177 -17.67 -1.95 8.70
CA PRO A 177 -18.21 -1.43 7.45
C PRO A 177 -17.46 -0.20 6.91
N MET A 178 -17.17 0.77 7.79
CA MET A 178 -16.42 1.97 7.43
C MET A 178 -14.96 1.70 7.08
N GLY A 179 -14.35 0.68 7.70
CA GLY A 179 -12.99 0.25 7.41
C GLY A 179 -12.89 -0.46 6.06
N CYS A 180 -13.85 -1.34 5.75
CA CYS A 180 -13.94 -1.99 4.45
C CYS A 180 -14.08 -0.97 3.33
N ASP A 181 -15.04 -0.05 3.44
CA ASP A 181 -15.25 1.02 2.45
C ASP A 181 -13.99 1.89 2.28
N LEU A 182 -13.27 2.18 3.37
CA LEU A 182 -12.02 2.93 3.31
C LEU A 182 -10.93 2.17 2.53
N VAL A 183 -10.73 0.89 2.84
CA VAL A 183 -9.74 0.04 2.15
C VAL A 183 -10.09 -0.07 0.66
N ASP A 184 -11.35 -0.29 0.33
CA ASP A 184 -11.81 -0.39 -1.06
C ASP A 184 -11.58 0.91 -1.84
N ASN A 185 -11.86 2.07 -1.22
CA ASN A 185 -11.61 3.38 -1.81
C ASN A 185 -10.12 3.64 -2.05
N ILE A 186 -9.26 3.26 -1.09
CA ILE A 186 -7.80 3.39 -1.23
C ILE A 186 -7.29 2.49 -2.37
N LEU A 187 -7.75 1.24 -2.42
CA LEU A 187 -7.37 0.30 -3.48
C LEU A 187 -7.86 0.76 -4.85
N ALA A 188 -9.05 1.37 -4.94
CA ALA A 188 -9.59 1.92 -6.17
C ALA A 188 -8.74 3.10 -6.69
N GLU A 189 -8.35 4.03 -5.81
CA GLU A 189 -7.51 5.16 -6.22
C GLU A 189 -6.09 4.71 -6.57
N TRP A 190 -5.52 3.77 -5.80
CA TRP A 190 -4.23 3.16 -6.13
C TRP A 190 -4.26 2.48 -7.50
N HIS A 191 -5.31 1.71 -7.79
CA HIS A 191 -5.49 1.03 -9.07
C HIS A 191 -5.61 2.02 -10.22
N LYS A 192 -6.37 3.10 -10.03
CA LYS A 192 -6.48 4.18 -11.02
C LYS A 192 -5.12 4.84 -11.25
N HIS A 193 -4.40 5.18 -10.19
CA HIS A 193 -3.14 5.90 -10.29
C HIS A 193 -2.03 5.07 -10.95
N PHE A 194 -1.80 3.83 -10.51
CA PHE A 194 -0.69 3.03 -11.02
C PHE A 194 -1.10 2.16 -12.20
N VAL A 195 -2.13 1.34 -12.03
CA VAL A 195 -2.46 0.33 -13.05
C VAL A 195 -3.02 0.97 -14.32
N ILE A 196 -3.96 1.91 -14.19
CA ILE A 196 -4.61 2.53 -15.36
C ILE A 196 -3.70 3.58 -16.01
N GLN A 197 -3.10 4.51 -15.24
CA GLN A 197 -2.30 5.58 -15.85
C GLN A 197 -0.99 5.04 -16.46
N GLU A 198 -0.34 4.06 -15.83
CA GLU A 198 0.89 3.45 -16.36
C GLU A 198 0.63 2.24 -17.27
N ARG A 199 -0.64 1.87 -17.49
CA ARG A 199 -1.08 0.75 -18.34
C ARG A 199 -0.45 -0.60 -17.92
N MET A 200 -0.42 -0.87 -16.62
CA MET A 200 0.11 -2.13 -16.08
C MET A 200 -0.86 -3.29 -16.28
N LEU A 201 -0.33 -4.51 -16.38
CA LEU A 201 -1.12 -5.74 -16.40
C LEU A 201 -1.40 -6.22 -14.97
N LYS A 202 -2.68 -6.16 -14.55
CA LYS A 202 -3.12 -6.69 -13.25
C LYS A 202 -3.37 -8.19 -13.35
N VAL A 203 -2.76 -8.97 -12.46
CA VAL A 203 -2.95 -10.42 -12.33
C VAL A 203 -3.37 -10.74 -10.88
N ASN A 204 -4.28 -11.70 -10.71
CA ASN A 204 -4.64 -12.24 -9.40
C ASN A 204 -4.09 -13.67 -9.28
N CYS A 205 -3.37 -13.96 -8.20
CA CYS A 205 -2.67 -15.23 -7.97
C CYS A 205 -3.15 -15.88 -6.66
N SER A 206 -2.97 -17.19 -6.52
CA SER A 206 -3.27 -17.90 -5.28
C SER A 206 -2.33 -17.48 -4.15
N ILE A 207 -2.86 -17.40 -2.93
CA ILE A 207 -2.06 -17.11 -1.72
C ILE A 207 -1.26 -18.35 -1.30
N LEU A 208 -1.89 -19.53 -1.34
CA LEU A 208 -1.20 -20.79 -1.08
C LEU A 208 -0.12 -21.02 -2.14
N THR A 209 1.13 -21.07 -1.68
CA THR A 209 2.32 -21.12 -2.54
C THR A 209 3.16 -22.35 -2.16
N PRO A 210 3.53 -23.22 -3.11
CA PRO A 210 4.30 -24.43 -2.81
C PRO A 210 5.76 -24.09 -2.45
N GLU A 211 6.34 -24.87 -1.53
CA GLU A 211 7.68 -24.64 -0.99
C GLU A 211 8.78 -24.46 -2.06
N PRO A 212 8.85 -25.25 -3.16
CA PRO A 212 9.89 -25.08 -4.17
C PRO A 212 9.96 -23.67 -4.77
N VAL A 213 8.83 -22.97 -4.85
CA VAL A 213 8.75 -21.58 -5.36
C VAL A 213 9.35 -20.59 -4.35
N LEU A 214 9.07 -20.78 -3.07
CA LEU A 214 9.64 -19.95 -2.00
C LEU A 214 11.13 -20.21 -1.81
N LYS A 215 11.58 -21.45 -2.01
CA LYS A 215 13.00 -21.81 -2.00
C LYS A 215 13.75 -21.20 -3.18
N ALA A 216 13.21 -21.31 -4.39
CA ALA A 216 13.81 -20.72 -5.59
C ALA A 216 13.90 -19.18 -5.52
N SER A 217 12.95 -18.51 -4.85
CA SER A 217 13.00 -17.06 -4.61
C SER A 217 13.91 -16.65 -3.45
N GLY A 218 14.42 -17.61 -2.66
CA GLY A 218 15.28 -17.37 -1.50
C GLY A 218 14.54 -16.91 -0.24
N HIS A 219 13.19 -16.94 -0.22
CA HIS A 219 12.41 -16.58 0.97
C HIS A 219 12.64 -17.58 2.12
N VAL A 220 12.80 -18.87 1.80
CA VAL A 220 13.00 -19.91 2.82
C VAL A 220 14.27 -19.67 3.65
N ASP A 221 15.36 -19.23 3.00
CA ASP A 221 16.66 -19.07 3.67
C ASP A 221 16.84 -17.68 4.31
N LYS A 222 16.12 -16.65 3.84
CA LYS A 222 16.37 -15.24 4.20
C LYS A 222 15.24 -14.55 4.96
N PHE A 223 14.01 -15.07 4.92
CA PHE A 223 12.86 -14.44 5.56
C PHE A 223 12.79 -14.84 7.05
N ALA A 224 13.79 -14.43 7.83
CA ALA A 224 13.86 -14.69 9.26
C ALA A 224 14.44 -13.47 9.99
N ASP A 225 13.68 -12.97 10.98
CA ASP A 225 14.15 -11.97 11.93
C ASP A 225 14.76 -12.66 13.16
N TYR A 226 15.87 -12.13 13.68
CA TYR A 226 16.49 -12.66 14.90
C TYR A 226 15.57 -12.43 16.11
N MET A 227 15.09 -13.52 16.71
CA MET A 227 14.26 -13.48 17.91
C MET A 227 15.09 -13.80 19.15
N VAL A 228 15.14 -12.86 20.10
CA VAL A 228 15.72 -13.09 21.42
C VAL A 228 14.62 -13.52 22.37
N LYS A 229 14.81 -14.66 23.05
CA LYS A 229 13.95 -15.11 24.15
C LYS A 229 14.73 -15.01 25.44
N VAL A 230 14.20 -14.26 26.40
CA VAL A 230 14.73 -14.30 27.77
C VAL A 230 14.33 -15.65 28.36
N SER A 231 15.32 -16.43 28.78
CA SER A 231 15.10 -17.73 29.41
C SER A 231 14.74 -17.50 30.89
N GLY A 232 13.48 -17.74 31.26
CA GLY A 232 13.06 -17.96 32.65
C GLY A 232 12.24 -16.86 33.32
N LEU A 233 10.96 -17.19 33.55
CA LEU A 233 10.41 -17.55 34.87
C LEU A 233 9.58 -18.82 34.70
#